data_AF-A0A3M1N1K7-F1
#
_entry.id   AF-A0A3M1N1K7-F1
#
_cell.length_a   1.000
_cell.length_b   1.000
_cell.length_c   1.000
_cell.angle_alpha   90.00
_cell.angle_beta   90.00
_cell.angle_gamma   90.00
#
_symmetry.space_group_name_H-M   'P 1'
#
loop_
_entity.id
_entity.type
_entity.pdbx_description
1 polymer ?
#
loop_
_entity_poly.entity_id
_entity_poly.type
_entity_poly.pdbx_seq_one_letter_code
_entity_poly.pdbx_strand_id
1 'polypeptide(L)' 'NGTLLASGSEDHTIKRWNVNSGAELRTLSGHTDSVWSVAFSPNGTLLASGSRDHTIKLWDQTPRSC' A
#
# COMPACT_ATOMS: atom_id res chain seq x y z
N ASN A 1 1.86 -9.32 12.29
CA ASN A 1 3.06 -9.01 13.10
C ASN A 1 3.64 -7.63 12.83
N GLY A 2 2.85 -6.56 12.69
CA GLY A 2 3.27 -5.14 12.84
C GLY A 2 4.50 -4.59 12.08
N THR A 3 5.21 -5.40 11.28
CA THR A 3 6.52 -5.09 10.70
C THR A 3 6.44 -4.38 9.36
N LEU A 4 5.23 -4.27 8.81
CA LEU A 4 4.93 -3.63 7.55
C LEU A 4 4.05 -2.41 7.81
N LEU A 5 4.47 -1.26 7.29
CA LEU A 5 3.69 -0.03 7.25
C LEU A 5 3.31 0.27 5.79
N ALA A 6 2.15 0.88 5.60
CA ALA A 6 1.74 1.46 4.34
C ALA A 6 1.33 2.92 4.55
N SER A 7 1.59 3.77 3.56
CA SER A 7 1.21 5.18 3.57
C SER A 7 0.71 5.59 2.19
N GLY A 8 -0.46 6.24 2.13
CA GLY A 8 -0.92 6.97 0.94
C GLY A 8 -0.39 8.41 0.92
N SER A 9 -0.26 8.99 -0.26
CA SER A 9 0.31 10.34 -0.47
C SER A 9 -0.46 11.12 -1.54
N GLU A 10 -0.31 12.44 -1.53
CA GLU A 10 -0.78 13.34 -2.60
C GLU A 10 0.00 13.18 -3.90
N ASP A 11 1.12 12.44 -3.91
CA ASP A 11 1.83 12.06 -5.13
C ASP A 11 1.16 10.90 -5.92
N HIS A 12 -0.05 10.52 -5.51
CA HIS A 12 -0.87 9.45 -6.08
C HIS A 12 -0.31 8.04 -5.88
N THR A 13 0.71 7.88 -5.03
CA THR A 13 1.32 6.59 -4.74
C THR A 13 1.01 6.09 -3.33
N ILE A 14 1.25 4.80 -3.15
CA ILE A 14 1.29 4.17 -1.84
C ILE A 14 2.68 3.60 -1.63
N LYS A 15 3.31 3.91 -0.51
CA LYS A 15 4.61 3.36 -0.14
C LYS A 15 4.47 2.30 0.94
N ARG A 16 5.26 1.24 0.82
CA ARG A 16 5.39 0.18 1.83
C ARG A 16 6.76 0.25 2.48
N TRP A 17 6.78 0.02 3.78
CA TRP A 17 7.98 0.18 4.60
C TRP A 17 8.22 -1.05 5.47
N ASN A 18 9.48 -1.37 5.68
CA ASN A 18 9.90 -2.24 6.78
C ASN A 18 10.06 -1.37 8.02
N VAL A 19 9.26 -1.63 9.06
CA VAL A 19 9.27 -0.82 10.28
C VAL A 19 10.58 -0.94 11.05
N ASN A 20 11.25 -2.09 11.00
CA ASN A 20 12.48 -2.32 11.77
C ASN A 20 13.69 -1.62 11.14
N SER A 21 13.79 -1.61 9.80
CA SER A 21 14.92 -0.97 9.11
C SER A 21 14.62 0.45 8.63
N GLY A 22 13.35 0.88 8.63
CA GLY A 22 12.91 2.13 8.01
C GLY A 22 13.00 2.13 6.49
N ALA A 23 13.38 1.01 5.86
CA ALA A 23 13.58 0.94 4.43
C ALA A 23 12.24 0.92 3.67
N GLU A 24 12.16 1.69 2.58
CA GLU A 24 11.09 1.56 1.61
C GLU A 24 11.24 0.23 0.88
N LEU A 25 10.20 -0.60 0.93
CA LEU A 25 10.16 -1.92 0.29
C LEU A 25 9.62 -1.87 -1.12
N ARG A 26 8.61 -1.02 -1.34
CA ARG A 26 7.90 -0.92 -2.62
C ARG A 26 7.09 0.37 -2.69
N THR A 27 7.09 0.99 -3.86
CA THR A 27 6.10 2.00 -4.26
C THR A 27 5.05 1.35 -5.16
N LEU A 28 3.78 1.56 -4.85
CA LEU A 28 2.62 1.12 -5.62
C LEU A 28 2.06 2.33 -6.36
N SER A 29 2.15 2.31 -7.68
CA SER A 29 1.63 3.33 -8.58
C SER A 29 0.44 2.78 -9.36
N GLY A 30 -0.59 3.61 -9.55
CA GLY A 30 -1.78 3.21 -10.29
C GLY A 30 -3.04 4.02 -9.97
N HIS A 31 -3.06 4.76 -8.87
CA HIS A 31 -4.02 5.84 -8.68
C HIS A 31 -3.64 7.05 -9.53
N THR A 32 -4.64 7.82 -9.94
CA THR A 32 -4.43 9.03 -10.77
C THR A 32 -4.64 10.33 -9.99
N ASP A 33 -4.90 10.24 -8.70
CA ASP A 33 -5.11 11.37 -7.77
C ASP A 33 -4.73 10.94 -6.33
N SER A 34 -4.73 11.88 -5.38
CA SER A 34 -4.30 11.72 -3.99
C SER A 34 -4.91 10.50 -3.30
N VAL A 35 -4.07 9.74 -2.58
CA VAL A 35 -4.49 8.56 -1.82
C VAL A 35 -4.71 8.96 -0.37
N TRP A 36 -5.97 8.86 0.09
CA TRP A 36 -6.38 9.34 1.42
C TRP A 36 -6.49 8.24 2.46
N SER A 37 -6.62 6.98 2.05
CA SER A 37 -6.80 5.87 2.97
C SER A 37 -6.08 4.62 2.47
N VAL A 38 -5.49 3.89 3.42
CA VAL A 38 -4.88 2.57 3.20
C VAL A 38 -5.25 1.64 4.35
N ALA A 39 -5.53 0.38 4.04
CA ALA A 39 -5.85 -0.64 5.05
C ALA A 39 -5.31 -2.00 4.63
N PHE A 40 -4.62 -2.69 5.55
CA PHE A 40 -4.22 -4.08 5.36
C PHE A 40 -5.37 -5.02 5.72
N SER A 41 -5.48 -6.13 4.99
CA SER A 41 -6.29 -7.26 5.44
C SER A 41 -5.71 -7.84 6.74
N PRO A 42 -6.51 -8.53 7.58
CA PRO A 42 -6.03 -9.09 8.85
C PRO A 42 -4.84 -10.05 8.69
N ASN A 43 -4.77 -10.76 7.57
CA ASN A 43 -3.67 -11.66 7.23
C ASN A 43 -2.50 -10.96 6.50
N GLY A 44 -2.61 -9.67 6.16
CA GLY A 44 -1.58 -8.88 5.50
C GLY A 44 -1.33 -9.22 4.02
N THR A 45 -2.12 -10.11 3.42
CA THR A 45 -1.96 -10.52 2.01
C THR A 45 -2.54 -9.52 1.03
N LEU A 46 -3.46 -8.66 1.48
CA LEU A 46 -4.09 -7.66 0.65
C LEU A 46 -3.93 -6.29 1.30
N LEU A 47 -3.70 -5.29 0.45
CA LEU A 47 -3.80 -3.89 0.84
C LEU A 47 -4.93 -3.26 0.02
N ALA A 48 -5.81 -2.53 0.67
CA ALA A 48 -6.82 -1.71 0.02
C ALA A 48 -6.40 -0.24 0.11
N SER A 49 -6.66 0.53 -0.95
CA SER A 49 -6.46 1.98 -0.97
C SER A 49 -7.64 2.72 -1.58
N GLY A 50 -7.98 3.86 -0.99
CA GLY A 50 -8.99 4.79 -1.50
C GLY A 50 -8.36 6.11 -1.93
N SER A 51 -8.75 6.61 -3.09
CA SER A 51 -8.20 7.83 -3.68
C SER A 51 -9.30 8.81 -4.09
N ARG A 52 -8.91 10.07 -4.28
CA ARG A 52 -9.74 11.10 -4.91
C ARG A 52 -10.10 10.78 -6.36
N ASP A 53 -9.41 9.85 -7.01
CA ASP A 53 -9.71 9.39 -8.37
C ASP A 53 -11.00 8.56 -8.51
N HIS A 54 -11.82 8.53 -7.44
CA HIS A 54 -13.08 7.81 -7.36
C HIS A 54 -12.94 6.28 -7.45
N THR A 55 -11.74 5.75 -7.21
CA THR A 55 -11.50 4.30 -7.22
C THR A 55 -11.01 3.77 -5.87
N ILE A 56 -11.33 2.51 -5.63
CA ILE A 56 -10.66 1.67 -4.64
C ILE A 56 -9.79 0.69 -5.40
N LYS A 57 -8.53 0.54 -5.00
CA LYS A 57 -7.61 -0.45 -5.57
C LYS A 57 -7.21 -1.47 -4.53
N LEU A 58 -7.10 -2.71 -4.98
CA LEU A 58 -6.64 -3.84 -4.18
C LEU A 58 -5.27 -4.27 -4.69
N TRP A 59 -4.34 -4.42 -3.76
CA TRP A 59 -2.95 -4.74 -4.05
C TRP A 59 -2.59 -6.05 -3.38
N ASP A 60 -2.35 -7.08 -4.19
CA ASP A 60 -1.87 -8.37 -3.69
C ASP A 60 -0.43 -8.24 -3.19
N GLN A 61 -0.23 -8.62 -1.93
CA GLN A 61 1.06 -8.62 -1.24
C GLN A 61 1.63 -10.03 -1.09
N THR A 62 0.97 -11.06 -1.62
CA THR A 62 1.53 -12.41 -1.65
C THR A 62 2.84 -12.38 -2.44
N PRO A 63 3.93 -12.92 -1.88
CA PRO A 63 5.11 -13.20 -2.68
C PRO A 63 4.65 -14.12 -3.80
N ARG A 64 4.86 -13.71 -5.05
CA ARG A 64 4.71 -14.64 -6.18
C ARG A 64 5.79 -15.69 -5.99
N SER A 65 5.41 -16.85 -5.48
CA SER A 65 6.23 -18.05 -5.55
C SER A 65 6.45 -18.35 -7.03
N CYS A 66 7.71 -18.36 -7.44
CA CYS A 66 8.13 -18.94 -8.71
C CYS A 66 8.31 -20.44 -8.49
#